data_AF-A0A8S3HIZ6-F1
#
_entry.id   AF-A0A8S3HIZ6-F1
#
_cell.length_a   1.000
_cell.length_b   1.000
_cell.length_c   1.000
_cell.angle_alpha   90.00
_cell.angle_beta   90.00
_cell.angle_gamma   90.00
#
_symmetry.space_group_name_H-M   'P 1'
#
loop_
_entity.id
_entity.type
_entity.pdbx_description
1 polymer ?
#
loop_
_entity_poly.entity_id
_entity_poly.type
_entity_poly.pdbx_seq_one_letter_code
_entity_poly.pdbx_strand_id
1 'polypeptide(L)'
;VEWRGISTTADEEPLEGYMVKVWEHYQSIRNATIYYVDGSKYKLIIDNLYKNRNYKLRVQAWSLGGEGKYSSPEREFRFDNDGRLLI
;
A
#
# COMPACT_ATOMS: atom_id res chain seq x y z
N VAL A 1 -4.00 -2.07 -7.10
CA VAL A 1 -2.64 -1.49 -7.00
C VAL A 1 -1.62 -2.57 -7.30
N GLU A 2 -0.55 -2.20 -8.00
CA GLU A 2 0.59 -3.07 -8.31
C GLU A 2 1.88 -2.35 -7.91
N TRP A 3 2.89 -3.10 -7.51
CA TRP A 3 4.20 -2.57 -7.14
C TRP A 3 5.31 -3.50 -7.64
N ARG A 4 6.56 -3.04 -7.57
CA ARG A 4 7.73 -3.90 -7.79
C ARG A 4 8.16 -4.48 -6.44
N GLY A 5 8.43 -5.77 -6.41
CA GLY A 5 8.97 -6.44 -5.23
C GLY A 5 10.39 -5.98 -4.90
N ILE A 6 10.84 -6.35 -3.71
CA ILE A 6 12.22 -6.18 -3.25
C ILE A 6 12.90 -7.54 -3.09
N SER A 7 14.23 -7.55 -3.14
CA SER A 7 15.07 -8.69 -2.78
C SER A 7 15.73 -8.41 -1.43
N THR A 8 15.91 -9.45 -0.62
CA THR A 8 16.72 -9.43 0.59
C THR A 8 18.08 -10.08 0.33
N THR A 9 19.07 -9.72 1.15
CA THR A 9 20.38 -10.37 1.21
C THR A 9 20.41 -11.44 2.32
N ALA A 10 21.51 -12.20 2.43
CA ALA A 10 21.65 -13.23 3.47
C ALA A 10 21.78 -12.65 4.90
N ASP A 11 22.17 -11.38 5.01
CA ASP A 11 22.32 -10.66 6.29
C ASP A 11 21.03 -9.91 6.70
N GLU A 12 19.96 -10.04 5.92
CA GLU A 12 18.66 -9.44 6.19
C GLU A 12 17.62 -10.49 6.55
N GLU A 13 16.70 -10.12 7.44
CA GLU A 13 15.54 -10.96 7.75
C GLU A 13 14.73 -11.24 6.48
N PRO A 14 14.31 -12.49 6.23
CA PRO A 14 13.51 -12.85 5.07
C PRO A 14 12.24 -12.00 4.96
N LEU A 15 11.87 -11.65 3.73
CA LEU A 15 10.62 -10.94 3.46
C LEU A 15 9.43 -11.83 3.80
N GLU A 16 8.61 -11.40 4.76
CA GLU A 16 7.34 -12.05 5.08
C GLU A 16 6.23 -11.55 4.15
N GLY A 17 6.20 -10.24 3.90
CA GLY A 17 5.19 -9.68 3.02
C GLY A 17 5.22 -8.17 2.87
N TYR A 18 4.10 -7.66 2.36
CA TYR A 18 3.87 -6.24 2.15
C TYR A 18 2.65 -5.78 2.94
N MET A 19 2.74 -4.57 3.48
CA MET A 19 1.62 -3.82 4.00
C MET A 19 1.27 -2.72 3.01
N VAL A 20 0.06 -2.75 2.47
CA VAL A 20 -0.51 -1.68 1.66
C VAL A 20 -1.38 -0.82 2.58
N LYS A 21 -0.96 0.43 2.81
CA LYS A 21 -1.67 1.39 3.67
C LYS A 21 -2.45 2.37 2.78
N VAL A 22 -3.75 2.51 3.04
CA VAL A 22 -4.67 3.38 2.29
C VAL A 22 -5.43 4.28 3.25
N TRP A 23 -5.50 5.58 2.97
CA TRP A 23 -6.21 6.55 3.80
C TRP A 23 -6.74 7.72 2.97
N GLU A 24 -7.70 8.46 3.51
CA GLU A 24 -8.22 9.65 2.83
C GLU A 24 -7.21 10.80 2.88
N HIS A 25 -7.15 11.62 1.83
CA HIS A 25 -6.07 12.58 1.62
C HIS A 25 -5.85 13.57 2.80
N TYR A 26 -6.92 13.89 3.53
CA TYR A 26 -6.89 14.84 4.65
C TYR A 26 -6.51 14.18 5.99
N GLN A 27 -6.37 12.86 6.02
CA GLN A 27 -6.01 12.11 7.23
C GLN A 27 -4.50 11.84 7.29
N SER A 28 -4.02 11.49 8.48
CA SER A 28 -2.67 10.96 8.66
C SER A 28 -2.62 9.50 8.25
N ILE A 29 -1.46 9.04 7.74
CA ILE A 29 -1.17 7.62 7.49
C ILE A 29 -1.37 6.73 8.73
N ARG A 30 -1.35 7.30 9.94
CA ARG A 30 -1.66 6.59 11.19
C ARG A 30 -3.09 6.06 11.25
N ASN A 31 -4.01 6.65 10.49
CA ASN A 31 -5.41 6.22 10.39
C ASN A 31 -5.66 5.31 9.18
N ALA A 32 -4.60 4.87 8.50
CA ALA A 32 -4.74 4.08 7.30
C ALA A 32 -5.34 2.71 7.57
N THR A 33 -6.21 2.26 6.66
CA THR A 33 -6.55 0.86 6.53
C THR A 33 -5.32 0.11 6.00
N ILE A 34 -4.96 -0.99 6.66
CA ILE A 34 -3.78 -1.78 6.34
C ILE A 34 -4.22 -3.10 5.74
N TYR A 35 -3.70 -3.40 4.55
CA TYR A 35 -3.88 -4.69 3.88
C TYR A 35 -2.55 -5.44 3.88
N TYR A 36 -2.56 -6.67 4.38
CA TYR A 36 -1.40 -7.55 4.37
C TYR A 36 -1.41 -8.42 3.11
N VAL A 37 -0.27 -8.50 2.45
CA VAL A 37 -0.08 -9.24 1.21
C VAL A 37 1.17 -10.11 1.34
N ASP A 38 1.05 -11.37 0.92
CA ASP A 38 2.15 -12.34 0.91
C ASP A 38 3.36 -11.84 0.10
N GLY A 39 4.58 -12.15 0.57
CA GLY A 39 5.84 -11.68 -0.04
C GLY A 39 6.07 -12.10 -1.50
N SER A 40 5.38 -13.14 -1.97
CA SER A 40 5.41 -13.60 -3.37
C SER A 40 4.43 -12.86 -4.29
N LYS A 41 3.56 -12.00 -3.74
CA LYS A 41 2.52 -11.28 -4.49
C LYS A 41 2.83 -9.78 -4.54
N TYR A 42 2.66 -9.21 -5.74
CA TYR A 42 2.96 -7.80 -6.02
C TYR A 42 1.75 -7.01 -6.52
N LYS A 43 0.55 -7.50 -6.21
CA LYS A 43 -0.72 -6.89 -6.57
C LYS A 43 -1.77 -7.08 -5.48
N LEU A 44 -2.65 -6.09 -5.37
CA LEU A 44 -3.79 -6.10 -4.46
C LEU A 44 -4.98 -5.36 -5.09
N ILE A 45 -6.17 -5.93 -4.95
CA ILE A 45 -7.44 -5.22 -5.22
C ILE A 45 -7.88 -4.57 -3.91
N ILE A 46 -8.13 -3.26 -3.95
CA ILE A 46 -8.67 -2.50 -2.83
C ILE A 46 -10.12 -2.20 -3.18
N ASP A 47 -11.04 -2.63 -2.33
CA ASP A 47 -12.48 -2.46 -2.50
C ASP A 47 -13.08 -1.59 -1.39
N ASN A 48 -14.40 -1.41 -1.42
CA ASN A 48 -15.17 -0.68 -0.40
C ASN A 48 -14.70 0.76 -0.15
N LEU A 49 -14.15 1.40 -1.18
CA LEU A 49 -13.80 2.82 -1.17
C LEU A 49 -15.00 3.68 -1.54
N TYR A 50 -15.11 4.84 -0.91
CA TYR A 50 -16.16 5.80 -1.23
C TYR A 50 -15.83 6.54 -2.53
N LYS A 51 -16.83 6.69 -3.39
CA LYS A 51 -16.76 7.52 -4.59
C LYS A 51 -16.53 8.99 -4.23
N ASN A 52 -15.95 9.75 -5.15
CA ASN A 52 -15.68 11.18 -5.01
C ASN A 52 -14.85 11.55 -3.76
N ARG A 53 -13.97 10.64 -3.31
CA ARG A 53 -12.98 10.89 -2.26
C ARG A 53 -11.57 10.74 -2.82
N ASN A 54 -10.68 11.61 -2.34
CA ASN A 54 -9.25 11.54 -2.64
C ASN A 54 -8.57 10.66 -1.59
N TYR A 55 -7.77 9.72 -2.06
CA TYR A 55 -7.03 8.78 -1.23
C TYR A 55 -5.53 8.92 -1.46
N LYS A 56 -4.78 8.51 -0.45
CA LYS A 56 -3.34 8.34 -0.44
C LYS A 56 -3.02 6.87 -0.18
N LEU A 57 -1.93 6.39 -0.77
CA LEU A 57 -1.47 5.02 -0.65
C LEU A 57 0.05 4.94 -0.55
N ARG A 58 0.54 4.06 0.33
CA ARG A 58 1.93 3.61 0.38
C ARG A 58 2.02 2.11 0.61
N VAL A 59 3.08 1.51 0.10
CA VAL A 59 3.43 0.11 0.32
C VAL A 59 4.71 0.07 1.15
N GLN A 60 4.81 -0.84 2.10
CA GLN A 60 6.06 -1.15 2.80
C GLN A 60 6.22 -2.66 2.91
N ALA A 61 7.46 -3.15 2.89
CA ALA A 61 7.77 -4.52 3.23
C ALA A 61 7.75 -4.71 4.76
N TRP A 62 7.54 -5.94 5.23
CA TRP A 62 7.73 -6.31 6.62
C TRP A 62 8.32 -7.73 6.73
N SER A 63 9.00 -7.97 7.84
CA SER A 63 9.55 -9.26 8.24
C SER A 63 9.44 -9.45 9.75
N LEU A 64 9.98 -10.55 10.28
CA LEU A 64 10.12 -10.75 11.73
C LEU A 64 11.03 -9.70 12.40
N GLY A 65 11.93 -9.08 11.63
CA GLY A 65 12.74 -7.94 12.06
C GLY A 65 11.97 -6.62 12.14
N GLY A 66 10.74 -6.57 11.62
CA GLY A 66 9.83 -5.43 11.72
C GLY A 66 9.43 -4.81 10.39
N GLU A 67 9.03 -3.55 10.47
CA GLU A 67 8.47 -2.78 9.35
C GLU A 67 9.57 -2.05 8.57
N GLY A 68 9.63 -2.30 7.25
CA GLY A 68 10.57 -1.64 6.34
C GLY A 68 10.16 -0.21 5.97
N LYS A 69 10.98 0.44 5.14
CA LYS A 69 10.67 1.79 4.62
C LYS A 69 9.46 1.77 3.69
N TYR A 70 8.68 2.85 3.76
CA TYR A 70 7.61 3.09 2.80
C TYR A 70 8.12 3.36 1.37
N SER A 71 7.34 2.92 0.40
CA SER A 71 7.45 3.27 -1.01
C SER A 71 7.44 4.78 -1.23
N SER A 72 8.27 5.31 -2.12
CA SER A 72 8.32 6.74 -2.44
C SER A 72 8.07 6.96 -3.94
N PRO A 73 7.32 8.01 -4.34
CA PRO A 73 6.55 8.92 -3.48
C PRO A 73 5.27 8.25 -2.93
N GLU A 74 4.54 8.97 -2.09
CA GLU A 74 3.14 8.65 -1.81
C GLU A 74 2.31 8.72 -3.10
N ARG A 75 1.37 7.78 -3.26
CA ARG A 75 0.49 7.74 -4.42
C ARG A 75 -0.87 8.30 -4.06
N GLU A 76 -1.33 9.28 -4.82
CA GLU A 76 -2.68 9.82 -4.72
C GLU A 76 -3.56 9.25 -5.83
N PHE A 77 -4.83 9.04 -5.51
CA PHE A 77 -5.82 8.57 -6.47
C PHE A 77 -7.23 8.92 -5.98
N ARG A 78 -8.21 8.94 -6.88
CA ARG A 78 -9.63 9.14 -6.55
C ARG A 78 -10.53 8.39 -7.52
N PHE A 79 -11.80 8.23 -7.16
CA PHE A 79 -12.83 7.72 -8.07
C PHE A 79 -13.83 8.81 -8.41
N ASP A 80 -14.26 8.89 -9.67
CA ASP A 80 -15.37 9.74 -10.07
C ASP A 80 -16.73 9.15 -9.65
N ASN A 81 -17.81 9.85 -10.01
CA ASN A 81 -19.19 9.42 -9.68
C ASN A 81 -19.57 8.08 -10.35
N ASP A 82 -18.93 7.75 -11.48
CA ASP A 82 -19.14 6.51 -12.20
C ASP A 82 -18.30 5.35 -11.65
N GLY A 83 -17.43 5.63 -10.66
CA GLY A 83 -16.51 4.64 -10.10
C GLY A 83 -15.27 4.40 -10.96
N ARG A 84 -14.97 5.29 -11.91
CA ARG A 84 -13.74 5.23 -12.69
C ARG A 84 -12.58 5.81 -11.90
N LEU A 85 -11.44 5.13 -11.98
CA LEU A 85 -10.21 5.57 -11.34
C LEU A 85 -9.67 6.82 -12.06
N LEU A 86 -9.37 7.84 -11.28
CA LEU A 86 -8.64 9.04 -11.70
C LEU A 86 -7.31 9.06 -10.93
N ILE A 87 -6.21 9.22 -11.67
CA ILE A 87 -4.84 9.26 -11.17
C ILE A 87 -4.23 10.65 -11.31
#